data_AF-Q4RAY9-F1
#
_entry.id   AF-Q4RAY9-F1
#
_cell.length_a   1.000
_cell.length_b   1.000
_cell.length_c   1.000
_cell.angle_alpha   90.00
_cell.angle_beta   90.00
_cell.angle_gamma   90.00
#
_symmetry.space_group_name_H-M   'P 1'
#
loop_
_entity.id
_entity.type
_entity.pdbx_description
1 polymer ?
#
loop_
_entity_poly.entity_id
_entity_poly.type
_entity_poly.pdbx_seq_one_letter_code
_entity_poly.pdbx_strand_id
1 'polypeptide(L)'
;CVKCGCSAPPPKISDLMNDKDLLDLLRMKLDPNHCAIKNWKNFASRWGMSYDELTLLEHRTQGSLAHSPTQEFLLRYNQKTVTELTELCRVYQRMDVLRLLQAWLEKDWPSR
;
A
#
# COMPACT_ATOMS: atom_id res chain seq x y z
N CYS A 1 -11.78 33.60 19.12
CA CYS A 1 -12.03 32.23 18.63
C CYS A 1 -11.26 32.05 17.34
N VAL A 2 -10.05 31.48 17.40
CA VAL A 2 -9.20 31.29 16.22
C VAL A 2 -9.34 29.81 15.84
N LYS A 3 -10.03 29.51 14.74
CA LYS A 3 -9.91 28.20 14.10
C LYS A 3 -8.46 28.11 13.63
N CYS A 4 -7.60 27.49 14.43
CA CYS A 4 -6.28 27.07 13.97
C CYS A 4 -6.53 26.13 12.79
N GLY A 5 -6.21 26.57 11.58
CA GLY A 5 -6.28 25.79 10.35
C GLY A 5 -5.20 24.73 10.29
N CYS A 6 -5.08 23.91 11.33
CA CYS A 6 -4.25 22.73 11.31
C CYS A 6 -4.92 21.73 10.38
N SER A 7 -4.50 21.70 9.11
CA SER A 7 -4.80 20.58 8.23
C SER A 7 -4.36 19.32 8.96
N ALA A 8 -5.26 18.33 9.09
CA ALA A 8 -4.89 17.03 9.61
C ALA A 8 -3.66 16.51 8.84
N PRO A 9 -2.71 15.84 9.51
CA PRO A 9 -1.56 15.27 8.82
C PRO A 9 -2.06 14.30 7.73
N PRO A 10 -1.35 14.18 6.61
CA PRO A 10 -1.69 13.19 5.59
C PRO A 10 -1.74 11.78 6.21
N PRO A 11 -2.72 10.93 5.84
CA PRO A 11 -2.79 9.58 6.38
C PRO A 11 -1.54 8.80 6.02
N LYS A 12 -1.07 8.02 6.98
CA LYS A 12 0.03 7.08 6.79
C LYS A 12 -0.49 5.73 6.32
N ILE A 13 0.43 4.92 5.81
CA ILE A 13 0.13 3.52 5.48
C ILE A 13 -0.35 2.76 6.74
N SER A 14 0.16 3.08 7.94
CA SER A 14 -0.36 2.51 9.19
C SER A 14 -1.85 2.77 9.40
N ASP A 15 -2.35 3.95 9.03
CA ASP A 15 -3.76 4.32 9.18
C ASP A 15 -4.63 3.55 8.18
N LEU A 16 -4.15 3.46 6.94
CA LEU A 16 -4.75 2.65 5.88
C LEU A 16 -4.85 1.17 6.27
N MET A 17 -3.81 0.62 6.93
CA MET A 17 -3.77 -0.80 7.33
C MET A 17 -4.76 -1.15 8.44
N ASN A 18 -5.34 -0.17 9.14
CA ASN A 18 -6.42 -0.41 10.10
C ASN A 18 -7.76 -0.67 9.41
N ASP A 19 -7.86 -0.43 8.11
CA ASP A 19 -9.04 -0.71 7.29
C ASP A 19 -8.90 -2.09 6.62
N LYS A 20 -9.59 -3.10 7.18
CA LYS A 20 -9.45 -4.50 6.75
C LYS A 20 -9.94 -4.73 5.32
N ASP A 21 -11.07 -4.15 4.96
CA ASP A 21 -11.66 -4.35 3.64
C ASP A 21 -10.77 -3.73 2.56
N LEU A 22 -10.24 -2.52 2.82
CA LEU A 22 -9.26 -1.90 1.93
C LEU A 22 -7.97 -2.73 1.84
N LEU A 23 -7.45 -3.22 2.97
CA LEU A 23 -6.26 -4.05 2.99
C LEU A 23 -6.46 -5.34 2.17
N ASP A 24 -7.60 -6.01 2.31
CA ASP A 24 -7.92 -7.22 1.54
C ASP A 24 -8.04 -6.94 0.03
N LEU A 25 -8.64 -5.82 -0.37
CA LEU A 25 -8.66 -5.37 -1.77
C LEU A 25 -7.26 -5.10 -2.31
N LEU A 26 -6.38 -4.49 -1.51
CA LEU A 26 -4.99 -4.25 -1.89
C LEU A 26 -4.22 -5.56 -2.06
N ARG A 27 -4.39 -6.52 -1.13
CA ARG A 27 -3.80 -7.86 -1.22
C ARG A 27 -4.21 -8.55 -2.51
N MET A 28 -5.50 -8.58 -2.83
CA MET A 28 -5.99 -9.19 -4.09
C MET A 28 -5.41 -8.53 -5.36
N LYS A 29 -5.12 -7.23 -5.31
CA LYS A 29 -4.59 -6.47 -6.46
C LYS A 29 -3.08 -6.55 -6.60
N LEU A 30 -2.34 -6.61 -5.50
CA LEU A 30 -0.89 -6.45 -5.47
C LEU A 30 -0.14 -7.73 -5.13
N ASP A 31 -0.79 -8.74 -4.58
CA ASP A 31 -0.19 -10.07 -4.47
C ASP A 31 0.06 -10.65 -5.87
N PRO A 32 1.06 -11.53 -6.05
CA PRO A 32 1.49 -11.98 -7.36
C PRO A 32 0.37 -12.74 -8.10
N ASN A 33 -0.29 -12.08 -9.05
CA ASN A 33 -1.35 -12.69 -9.85
C ASN A 33 -1.02 -12.89 -11.34
N HIS A 34 0.06 -12.29 -11.83
CA HIS A 34 0.64 -12.58 -13.14
C HIS A 34 1.97 -11.82 -13.26
N CYS A 35 3.01 -12.40 -13.86
CA CYS A 35 4.31 -11.75 -14.02
C CYS A 35 4.31 -10.47 -14.87
N ALA A 36 3.28 -10.23 -15.68
CA ALA A 36 3.17 -9.07 -16.55
C ALA A 36 2.62 -7.82 -15.83
N ILE A 37 1.99 -8.01 -14.66
CA ILE A 37 1.38 -6.94 -13.88
C ILE A 37 2.37 -6.52 -12.78
N LYS A 38 2.70 -5.23 -12.73
CA LYS A 38 3.56 -4.68 -11.68
C LYS A 38 2.89 -4.84 -10.31
N ASN A 39 3.61 -5.37 -9.33
CA ASN A 39 3.05 -5.84 -8.05
C ASN A 39 3.82 -5.28 -6.84
N TRP A 40 3.58 -5.84 -5.65
CA TRP A 40 4.26 -5.43 -4.41
C TRP A 40 5.79 -5.37 -4.54
N LYS A 41 6.42 -6.28 -5.30
CA LYS A 41 7.89 -6.29 -5.48
C LYS A 41 8.39 -5.05 -6.19
N ASN A 42 7.66 -4.60 -7.21
CA ASN A 42 8.03 -3.39 -7.94
C ASN A 42 7.97 -2.17 -7.02
N PHE A 43 6.95 -2.12 -6.16
CA PHE A 43 6.75 -1.05 -5.21
C PHE A 43 7.85 -1.05 -4.14
N ALA A 44 8.09 -2.21 -3.52
CA ALA A 44 9.14 -2.40 -2.52
C ALA A 44 10.54 -2.12 -3.07
N SER A 45 10.86 -2.61 -4.27
CA SER A 45 12.13 -2.33 -4.94
C SER A 45 12.34 -0.84 -5.18
N ARG A 46 11.30 -0.12 -5.61
CA ARG A 46 11.36 1.34 -5.81
C ARG A 46 11.60 2.11 -4.52
N TRP A 47 11.15 1.57 -3.39
CA TRP A 47 11.42 2.11 -2.05
C TRP A 47 12.67 1.53 -1.38
N GLY A 48 13.54 0.88 -2.16
CA GLY A 48 14.88 0.50 -1.72
C GLY A 48 15.01 -0.87 -1.07
N MET A 49 13.98 -1.73 -1.15
CA MET A 49 14.13 -3.14 -0.76
C MET A 49 15.07 -3.84 -1.74
N SER A 50 16.13 -4.47 -1.22
CA SER A 50 17.13 -5.19 -2.01
C SER A 50 16.54 -6.44 -2.68
N TYR A 51 17.23 -6.96 -3.70
CA TYR A 51 16.83 -8.19 -4.37
C TYR A 51 16.72 -9.39 -3.41
N ASP A 52 17.66 -9.50 -2.47
CA ASP A 52 17.68 -10.60 -1.51
C ASP A 52 16.51 -10.49 -0.52
N GLU A 53 16.20 -9.28 -0.05
CA GLU A 53 15.02 -9.02 0.80
C GLU A 53 13.72 -9.34 0.06
N LEU A 54 13.59 -8.93 -1.22
CA LEU A 54 12.43 -9.23 -2.05
C LEU A 54 12.26 -10.74 -2.25
N THR A 55 13.35 -11.44 -2.53
CA THR A 55 13.36 -12.89 -2.74
C THR A 55 12.97 -13.60 -1.45
N LEU A 56 13.55 -13.21 -0.31
CA LEU A 56 13.23 -13.78 0.99
C LEU A 56 11.76 -13.57 1.36
N LEU A 57 11.22 -12.37 1.14
CA LEU A 57 9.82 -12.07 1.44
C LEU A 57 8.85 -12.87 0.55
N GLU A 58 9.17 -13.01 -0.74
CA GLU A 58 8.37 -13.88 -1.63
C GLU A 58 8.33 -15.32 -1.11
N HIS A 59 9.50 -15.92 -0.82
CA HIS A 59 9.56 -17.31 -0.35
C HIS A 59 8.78 -17.51 0.96
N ARG A 60 8.82 -16.54 1.88
CA ARG A 60 8.10 -16.62 3.17
C ARG A 60 6.58 -16.53 3.04
N THR A 61 6.10 -15.88 2.00
CA THR A 61 4.66 -15.62 1.80
C THR A 61 4.04 -16.48 0.71
N GLN A 62 4.87 -17.17 -0.07
CA GLN A 62 4.43 -18.06 -1.15
C GLN A 62 3.47 -19.14 -0.62
N GLY A 63 2.25 -19.17 -1.19
CA GLY A 63 1.22 -20.15 -0.84
C GLY A 63 0.60 -19.99 0.55
N SER A 64 0.93 -18.92 1.28
CA SER A 64 0.36 -18.67 2.61
C SER A 64 -0.99 -17.97 2.52
N LEU A 65 -2.01 -18.52 3.18
CA LEU A 65 -3.30 -17.86 3.37
C LEU A 65 -3.24 -16.80 4.48
N ALA A 66 -2.30 -16.95 5.43
CA ALA A 66 -2.17 -16.09 6.60
C ALA A 66 -1.21 -14.90 6.37
N HIS A 67 -0.22 -15.07 5.49
CA HIS A 67 0.83 -14.06 5.26
C HIS A 67 0.81 -13.59 3.81
N SER A 68 0.46 -12.32 3.60
CA SER A 68 0.46 -11.67 2.29
C SER A 68 1.74 -10.84 2.10
N PRO A 69 2.44 -10.97 0.96
CA PRO A 69 3.60 -10.13 0.69
C PRO A 69 3.24 -8.65 0.56
N THR A 70 2.05 -8.32 0.06
CA THR A 70 1.57 -6.92 0.03
C THR A 70 1.45 -6.37 1.44
N GLN A 71 0.89 -7.15 2.37
CA GLN A 71 0.73 -6.71 3.76
C GLN A 71 2.07 -6.50 4.45
N GLU A 72 3.02 -7.41 4.29
CA GLU A 72 4.39 -7.29 4.84
C GLU A 72 5.14 -6.09 4.25
N PHE A 73 4.99 -5.86 2.94
CA PHE A 73 5.51 -4.66 2.27
C PHE A 73 4.93 -3.38 2.89
N LEU A 74 3.61 -3.28 3.02
CA LEU A 74 2.95 -2.12 3.62
C LEU A 74 3.38 -1.92 5.08
N LEU A 75 3.51 -3.02 5.84
CA LEU A 75 3.97 -2.99 7.23
C LEU A 75 5.38 -2.40 7.36
N ARG A 76 6.31 -2.82 6.49
CA ARG A 76 7.70 -2.34 6.52
C ARG A 76 7.80 -0.84 6.25
N TYR A 77 6.92 -0.31 5.41
CA TYR A 77 6.89 1.11 5.04
C TYR A 77 5.75 1.89 5.71
N ASN A 78 5.21 1.40 6.84
CA ASN A 78 4.00 1.94 7.47
C ASN A 78 4.09 3.43 7.86
N GLN A 79 5.29 3.99 7.99
CA GLN A 79 5.53 5.39 8.31
C GLN A 79 5.38 6.33 7.10
N LYS A 80 5.41 5.79 5.87
CA LYS A 80 5.17 6.56 4.65
C LYS A 80 3.71 6.97 4.54
N THR A 81 3.48 8.06 3.83
CA THR A 81 2.13 8.57 3.57
C THR A 81 1.42 7.74 2.51
N VAL A 82 0.09 7.73 2.55
CA VAL A 82 -0.73 7.14 1.47
C VAL A 82 -0.49 7.90 0.16
N THR A 83 -0.15 9.19 0.20
CA THR A 83 0.25 9.96 -0.98
C THR A 83 1.48 9.36 -1.67
N GLU A 84 2.54 9.03 -0.94
CA GLU A 84 3.72 8.35 -1.52
C GLU A 84 3.35 7.00 -2.15
N LEU A 85 2.43 6.24 -1.54
CA LEU A 85 1.92 4.99 -2.11
C LEU A 85 1.13 5.24 -3.42
N THR A 86 0.34 6.32 -3.50
CA THR A 86 -0.37 6.70 -4.73
C THR A 86 0.60 7.09 -5.86
N GLU A 87 1.75 7.67 -5.53
CA GLU A 87 2.78 8.00 -6.52
C GLU A 87 3.39 6.75 -7.13
N LEU A 88 3.65 5.70 -6.34
CA LEU A 88 4.05 4.39 -6.89
C LEU A 88 3.01 3.84 -7.86
N CYS A 89 1.72 3.98 -7.52
CA CYS A 89 0.64 3.55 -8.41
C CYS A 89 0.66 4.30 -9.75
N ARG A 90 0.94 5.61 -9.74
CA ARG A 90 1.10 6.40 -10.97
C ARG A 90 2.32 5.96 -11.78
N VAL A 91 3.47 5.81 -11.13
CA VAL A 91 4.74 5.41 -11.77
C VAL A 91 4.61 4.06 -12.48
N TYR A 92 3.96 3.09 -11.83
CA TYR A 92 3.77 1.75 -12.38
C TYR A 92 2.44 1.57 -13.13
N GLN A 93 1.71 2.67 -13.38
CA GLN A 93 0.42 2.68 -14.07
C GLN A 93 -0.63 1.72 -13.47
N ARG A 94 -0.57 1.47 -12.15
CA ARG A 94 -1.55 0.69 -11.39
C ARG A 94 -2.78 1.53 -11.05
N MET A 95 -3.52 1.92 -12.09
CA MET A 95 -4.71 2.78 -11.97
C MET A 95 -5.83 2.14 -11.17
N ASP A 96 -5.91 0.82 -11.16
CA ASP A 96 -6.86 0.03 -10.37
C ASP A 96 -6.61 0.14 -8.85
N VAL A 97 -5.34 0.23 -8.44
CA VAL A 97 -4.93 0.48 -7.05
C VAL A 97 -5.05 1.98 -6.73
N LEU A 98 -4.63 2.85 -7.66
CA LEU A 98 -4.70 4.29 -7.47
C LEU A 98 -6.14 4.76 -7.17
N ARG A 99 -7.12 4.32 -7.98
CA ARG A 99 -8.54 4.68 -7.79
C ARG A 99 -9.08 4.18 -6.46
N LEU A 100 -8.65 3.00 -6.03
CA LEU A 100 -9.02 2.43 -4.73
C LEU A 100 -8.51 3.32 -3.59
N LEU A 101 -7.23 3.70 -3.62
CA LEU A 101 -6.63 4.58 -2.62
C LEU A 101 -7.25 5.98 -2.61
N GLN A 102 -7.55 6.54 -3.78
CA GLN A 102 -8.21 7.85 -3.89
C GLN A 102 -9.64 7.82 -3.34
N ALA A 103 -10.41 6.78 -3.65
CA ALA A 103 -11.75 6.62 -3.11
C ALA A 103 -11.75 6.57 -1.58
N TRP A 104 -10.79 5.84 -0.99
CA TRP A 104 -10.63 5.79 0.46
C TRP A 104 -10.25 7.14 1.08
N LEU A 105 -9.31 7.86 0.46
CA LEU A 105 -8.89 9.20 0.90
C LEU A 105 -10.05 10.22 0.86
N GLU A 106 -10.94 10.11 -0.12
CA GLU A 106 -12.05 11.05 -0.32
C GLU A 106 -13.27 10.71 0.54
N LYS A 107 -13.53 9.42 0.79
CA LYS A 107 -14.79 8.97 1.40
C LYS A 107 -14.62 8.49 2.85
N ASP A 108 -13.58 7.71 3.12
CA ASP A 108 -13.44 6.97 4.36
C ASP A 108 -12.51 7.68 5.36
N TRP A 109 -11.39 8.23 4.87
CA TRP A 109 -10.43 8.93 5.72
C TRP A 109 -10.97 10.19 6.43
N PRO A 110 -11.76 11.08 5.80
CA PRO A 110 -12.23 12.30 6.44
C PRO A 110 -13.17 12.06 7.65
N SER A 111 -13.66 10.83 7.80
CA SER A 111 -14.53 10.41 8.91
C SER A 111 -13.74 9.87 10.12
N ARG A 112 -12.41 9.90 10.09
CA ARG A 112 -11.53 9.34 11.14
C ARG A 112 -10.82 10.39 11.97
#